data_AF-A0A7N2L5Q6-F1
#
_entry.id   AF-A0A7N2L5Q6-F1
#
_cell.length_a   1.000
_cell.length_b   1.000
_cell.length_c   1.000
_cell.angle_alpha   90.00
_cell.angle_beta   90.00
_cell.angle_gamma   90.00
#
_symmetry.space_group_name_H-M   'P 1'
#
loop_
_entity.id
_entity.type
_entity.pdbx_description
1 polymer ?
#
loop_
_entity_poly.entity_id
_entity_poly.type
_entity_poly.pdbx_seq_one_letter_code
_entity_poly.pdbx_strand_id
1 'polypeptide(L)'
;MAESTTTTSTRPLKIIAGADSFGCTLKDTLVSHLRSLNIEVEDLGTSSYYTIAAEVGRQVSSSTTPAATETRGLVACGTGVGVAIFANKFPGVYAATCLTPEDALNARSINNSNVLAVSGMSTSPSTAIDILNTWLNTPFKSPCPASNSQPWPQDIESFLDSSIKEMPTIGSGSSQSDESAKCAICCLVKNRELNPIDIIPGGSMKILRETPTSAIVRFKAGSVEPAHHHTFGHDLVVMEGKKSVWNLSKKERYDLGVGDFLFTPAGDVHRVKYYEDTEFFIRWDGKWDMFFDEDLETAKAAVEKELGNGAV
;
A
#
# COMPACT_ATOMS: atom_id res chain seq x y z
N MET A 1 44.00 -27.43 -11.01
CA MET A 1 43.30 -26.21 -10.57
C MET A 1 42.50 -25.74 -11.77
N ALA A 2 41.19 -25.98 -11.77
CA ALA A 2 40.33 -25.61 -12.89
C ALA A 2 39.69 -24.27 -12.54
N GLU A 3 40.08 -23.21 -13.26
CA GLU A 3 39.43 -21.91 -13.19
C GLU A 3 38.01 -22.04 -13.74
N SER A 4 37.04 -21.92 -12.84
CA SER A 4 35.62 -21.81 -13.17
C SER A 4 35.37 -20.42 -13.76
N THR A 5 35.39 -20.33 -15.08
CA THR A 5 34.92 -19.15 -15.83
C THR A 5 33.41 -19.06 -15.72
N THR A 6 32.92 -18.27 -14.77
CA THR A 6 31.52 -17.86 -14.68
C THR A 6 31.20 -16.92 -15.84
N THR A 7 30.63 -17.46 -16.91
CA THR A 7 30.06 -16.69 -18.01
C THR A 7 28.82 -15.94 -17.51
N THR A 8 28.96 -14.64 -17.24
CA THR A 8 27.83 -13.75 -16.95
C THR A 8 26.99 -13.60 -18.22
N SER A 9 25.88 -14.31 -18.30
CA SER A 9 24.86 -14.12 -19.33
C SER A 9 24.28 -12.70 -19.20
N THR A 10 24.75 -11.74 -20.00
CA THR A 10 24.21 -10.38 -20.01
C THR A 10 22.84 -10.39 -20.70
N ARG A 11 21.79 -10.17 -19.92
CA ARG A 11 20.44 -9.97 -20.46
C ARG A 11 20.43 -8.70 -21.33
N PRO A 12 19.66 -8.67 -22.43
CA PRO A 12 19.43 -7.44 -23.17
C PRO A 12 18.95 -6.32 -22.22
N LEU A 13 19.42 -5.09 -22.46
CA LEU A 13 19.09 -3.92 -21.64
C LEU A 13 18.10 -3.02 -22.39
N LYS A 14 17.04 -2.60 -21.70
CA LYS A 14 16.09 -1.58 -22.13
C LYS A 14 16.15 -0.38 -21.20
N ILE A 15 16.21 0.83 -21.76
CA ILE A 15 16.16 2.10 -21.02
C ILE A 15 14.82 2.80 -21.27
N ILE A 16 14.13 3.16 -20.19
CA ILE A 16 12.97 4.06 -20.23
C ILE A 16 13.45 5.48 -19.93
N ALA A 17 13.33 6.39 -20.90
CA ALA A 17 13.85 7.74 -20.82
C ALA A 17 12.74 8.79 -20.73
N GLY A 18 12.96 9.87 -19.97
CA GLY A 18 12.05 11.01 -19.94
C GLY A 18 12.66 12.25 -19.32
N ALA A 19 12.10 13.43 -19.58
CA ALA A 19 12.61 14.68 -19.03
C ALA A 19 11.53 15.73 -18.78
N ASP A 20 11.89 16.76 -18.01
CA ASP A 20 11.19 18.05 -18.07
C ASP A 20 11.80 18.99 -19.11
N SER A 21 11.22 20.19 -19.26
CA SER A 21 11.68 21.18 -20.21
C SER A 21 13.14 21.63 -19.98
N PHE A 22 13.63 21.58 -18.75
CA PHE A 22 15.02 21.95 -18.42
C PHE A 22 16.01 20.81 -18.68
N GLY A 23 15.55 19.55 -18.71
CA GLY A 23 16.39 18.37 -18.96
C GLY A 23 16.31 17.82 -20.40
N CYS A 24 15.35 18.25 -21.21
CA CYS A 24 15.01 17.60 -22.49
C CYS A 24 16.18 17.49 -23.47
N THR A 25 16.93 18.57 -23.71
CA THR A 25 18.10 18.59 -24.60
C THR A 25 19.18 17.60 -24.16
N LEU A 26 19.41 17.48 -22.85
CA LEU A 26 20.39 16.56 -22.30
C LEU A 26 19.91 15.10 -22.44
N LYS A 27 18.63 14.84 -22.15
CA LYS A 27 18.00 13.52 -22.39
C LYS A 27 18.11 13.12 -23.86
N ASP A 28 17.81 14.00 -24.81
CA ASP A 28 17.91 13.70 -26.25
C ASP A 28 19.34 13.28 -26.67
N THR A 29 20.35 13.96 -26.12
CA THR A 29 21.75 13.60 -26.32
C THR A 29 22.03 12.18 -25.83
N LEU A 30 21.61 11.87 -24.60
CA LEU A 30 21.83 10.57 -23.98
C LEU A 30 21.06 9.45 -24.66
N VAL A 31 19.82 9.69 -25.09
CA VAL A 31 19.01 8.75 -25.87
C VAL A 31 19.69 8.44 -27.21
N SER A 32 20.24 9.45 -27.88
CA SER A 32 21.00 9.25 -29.13
C SER A 32 22.25 8.41 -28.89
N HIS A 33 22.98 8.68 -27.82
CA HIS A 33 24.15 7.90 -27.42
C HIS A 33 23.80 6.44 -27.11
N LEU A 34 22.75 6.20 -26.30
CA LEU A 34 22.26 4.84 -25.99
C LEU A 34 21.89 4.04 -27.25
N ARG A 35 21.17 4.68 -28.19
CA ARG A 35 20.82 4.07 -29.47
C ARG A 35 22.06 3.75 -30.31
N SER A 36 23.10 4.59 -30.27
CA SER A 36 24.38 4.30 -30.95
C SER A 36 25.11 3.07 -30.39
N LEU A 37 24.84 2.70 -29.12
CA LEU A 37 25.34 1.49 -28.47
C LEU A 37 24.43 0.27 -28.72
N ASN A 38 23.41 0.38 -29.58
CA ASN A 38 22.38 -0.64 -29.83
C ASN A 38 21.59 -1.05 -28.57
N ILE A 39 21.44 -0.14 -27.61
CA ILE A 39 20.57 -0.33 -26.44
C ILE A 39 19.14 0.05 -26.83
N GLU A 40 18.16 -0.76 -26.44
CA GLU A 40 16.74 -0.44 -26.66
C GLU A 40 16.35 0.75 -25.77
N VAL A 41 15.74 1.79 -26.36
CA VAL A 41 15.31 2.98 -25.62
C VAL A 41 13.86 3.33 -25.94
N GLU A 42 13.03 3.28 -24.91
CA GLU A 42 11.68 3.85 -24.93
C GLU A 42 11.75 5.29 -24.41
N ASP A 43 11.57 6.25 -25.30
CA ASP A 43 11.63 7.67 -24.97
C ASP A 43 10.21 8.22 -24.78
N LEU A 44 9.84 8.46 -23.52
CA LEU A 44 8.54 8.99 -23.14
C LEU A 44 8.39 10.49 -23.42
N GLY A 45 9.48 11.14 -23.88
CA GLY A 45 9.50 12.55 -24.23
C GLY A 45 9.57 13.48 -23.02
N THR A 46 8.91 14.62 -23.15
CA THR A 46 9.03 15.75 -22.21
C THR A 46 7.68 16.09 -21.59
N SER A 47 7.63 16.17 -20.26
CA SER A 47 6.42 16.58 -19.51
C SER A 47 6.81 17.28 -18.20
N SER A 48 5.88 17.50 -17.27
CA SER A 48 6.24 17.98 -15.94
C SER A 48 7.15 16.96 -15.24
N TYR A 49 8.11 17.46 -14.45
CA TYR A 49 9.15 16.62 -13.84
C TYR A 49 8.57 15.50 -12.94
N TYR A 50 7.43 15.74 -12.28
CA TYR A 50 6.77 14.74 -11.45
C TYR A 50 5.98 13.70 -12.26
N THR A 51 5.32 14.10 -13.36
CA THR A 51 4.56 13.17 -14.20
C THR A 51 5.50 12.25 -14.97
N ILE A 52 6.54 12.80 -15.60
CA ILE A 52 7.45 12.01 -16.42
C ILE A 52 8.28 11.04 -15.59
N ALA A 53 8.80 11.49 -14.43
CA ALA A 53 9.57 10.64 -13.54
C ALA A 53 8.71 9.55 -12.89
N ALA A 54 7.43 9.85 -12.61
CA ALA A 54 6.51 8.85 -12.11
C ALA A 54 6.22 7.75 -13.15
N GLU A 55 6.10 8.10 -14.42
CA GLU A 55 5.91 7.09 -15.49
C GLU A 55 7.18 6.23 -15.67
N VAL A 56 8.37 6.85 -15.72
CA VAL A 56 9.64 6.08 -15.76
C VAL A 56 9.75 5.15 -14.55
N GLY A 57 9.50 5.67 -13.34
CA GLY A 57 9.53 4.87 -12.11
C GLY A 57 8.54 3.70 -12.15
N ARG A 58 7.32 3.92 -12.62
CA ARG A 58 6.29 2.88 -12.76
C ARG A 58 6.71 1.77 -13.72
N GLN A 59 7.25 2.12 -14.88
CA GLN A 59 7.68 1.11 -15.86
C GLN A 59 8.89 0.31 -15.37
N VAL A 60 9.85 0.96 -14.72
CA VAL A 60 11.00 0.27 -14.11
C VAL A 60 10.54 -0.64 -12.97
N SER A 61 9.65 -0.16 -12.08
CA SER A 61 9.08 -0.92 -10.96
C SER A 61 8.28 -2.15 -11.39
N SER A 62 7.49 -2.02 -12.46
CA SER A 62 6.67 -3.12 -12.99
C SER A 62 7.44 -4.16 -13.80
N SER A 63 8.72 -3.91 -14.09
CA SER A 63 9.57 -4.88 -14.78
C SER A 63 9.81 -6.10 -13.86
N THR A 64 9.37 -7.28 -14.32
CA THR A 64 9.45 -8.51 -13.53
C THR A 64 10.90 -8.95 -13.37
N THR A 65 11.29 -9.45 -12.20
CA THR A 65 12.55 -10.19 -12.03
C THR A 65 12.22 -11.64 -11.68
N PRO A 66 12.73 -12.64 -12.42
CA PRO A 66 13.67 -12.53 -13.54
C PRO A 66 12.95 -12.32 -14.90
N ALA A 67 13.08 -11.13 -15.49
CA ALA A 67 12.73 -10.91 -16.90
C ALA A 67 13.88 -11.30 -17.82
N ALA A 68 13.52 -11.67 -19.06
CA ALA A 68 14.47 -11.89 -20.15
C ALA A 68 15.27 -10.63 -20.51
N THR A 69 14.66 -9.45 -20.36
CA THR A 69 15.27 -8.13 -20.60
C THR A 69 15.37 -7.36 -19.29
N GLU A 70 16.53 -6.79 -19.00
CA GLU A 70 16.71 -5.89 -17.87
C GLU A 70 16.17 -4.50 -18.22
N THR A 71 15.29 -3.94 -17.39
CA THR A 71 14.74 -2.60 -17.60
C THR A 71 15.32 -1.62 -16.58
N ARG A 72 15.84 -0.50 -17.08
CA ARG A 72 16.41 0.59 -16.28
C ARG A 72 15.85 1.94 -16.75
N GLY A 73 15.99 2.98 -15.94
CA GLY A 73 15.47 4.32 -16.26
C GLY A 73 16.55 5.37 -16.45
N LEU A 74 16.22 6.38 -17.25
CA LEU A 74 16.99 7.62 -17.41
C LEU A 74 16.03 8.81 -17.29
N VAL A 75 16.28 9.72 -16.35
CA VAL A 75 15.50 10.94 -16.18
C VAL A 75 16.38 12.18 -16.17
N ALA A 76 15.88 13.28 -16.73
CA ALA A 76 16.59 14.55 -16.70
C ALA A 76 15.66 15.70 -16.29
N CYS A 77 16.14 16.58 -15.42
CA CYS A 77 15.51 17.88 -15.18
C CYS A 77 16.56 18.95 -14.91
N GLY A 78 16.15 20.16 -14.51
CA GLY A 78 17.07 21.25 -14.21
C GLY A 78 18.22 20.85 -13.27
N THR A 79 17.91 20.21 -12.13
CA THR A 79 18.92 19.77 -11.14
C THR A 79 19.12 18.25 -11.08
N GLY A 80 18.28 17.47 -11.76
CA GLY A 80 18.18 16.00 -11.61
C GLY A 80 17.51 15.52 -10.31
N VAL A 81 17.53 16.32 -9.24
CA VAL A 81 17.00 15.94 -7.91
C VAL A 81 15.49 15.71 -7.93
N GLY A 82 14.73 16.60 -8.57
CA GLY A 82 13.27 16.51 -8.58
C GLY A 82 12.79 15.22 -9.23
N VAL A 83 13.30 14.88 -10.42
CA VAL A 83 12.91 13.65 -11.11
C VAL A 83 13.35 12.40 -10.33
N ALA A 84 14.51 12.43 -9.67
CA ALA A 84 14.94 11.32 -8.82
C ALA A 84 13.97 11.07 -7.65
N ILE A 85 13.51 12.13 -6.96
CA ILE A 85 12.56 12.03 -5.85
C ILE A 85 11.24 11.37 -6.31
N PHE A 86 10.72 11.78 -7.47
CA PHE A 86 9.44 11.26 -7.97
C PHE A 86 9.56 9.83 -8.53
N ALA A 87 10.67 9.49 -9.20
CA ALA A 87 10.92 8.12 -9.63
C ALA A 87 11.02 7.14 -8.45
N ASN A 88 11.68 7.54 -7.36
CA ASN A 88 11.83 6.76 -6.13
C ASN A 88 10.52 6.52 -5.36
N LYS A 89 9.38 7.08 -5.78
CA LYS A 89 8.07 6.77 -5.17
C LYS A 89 7.53 5.40 -5.54
N PHE A 90 8.13 4.73 -6.51
CA PHE A 90 7.68 3.44 -7.01
C PHE A 90 8.51 2.31 -6.38
N PRO A 91 7.88 1.21 -5.91
CA PRO A 91 8.59 0.11 -5.26
C PRO A 91 9.70 -0.47 -6.13
N GLY A 92 10.86 -0.72 -5.53
CA GLY A 92 12.02 -1.28 -6.25
C GLY A 92 12.72 -0.30 -7.21
N VAL A 93 12.35 0.98 -7.21
CA VAL A 93 13.10 2.03 -7.92
C VAL A 93 14.14 2.63 -6.99
N TYR A 94 15.38 2.66 -7.48
CA TYR A 94 16.53 3.29 -6.84
C TYR A 94 17.12 4.29 -7.82
N ALA A 95 16.53 5.48 -7.85
CA ALA A 95 16.95 6.60 -8.66
C ALA A 95 18.02 7.44 -7.95
N ALA A 96 19.15 7.69 -8.61
CA ALA A 96 20.25 8.49 -8.10
C ALA A 96 20.53 9.67 -9.03
N THR A 97 20.68 10.87 -8.47
CA THR A 97 21.16 12.04 -9.21
C THR A 97 22.68 12.01 -9.25
N CYS A 98 23.26 12.02 -10.44
CA CYS A 98 24.71 12.00 -10.65
C CYS A 98 25.13 13.25 -11.41
N LEU A 99 26.10 13.99 -10.86
CA LEU A 99 26.69 15.18 -11.49
C LEU A 99 28.07 14.89 -12.07
N THR A 100 28.75 13.84 -11.59
CA THR A 100 30.03 13.36 -12.12
C THR A 100 30.03 11.84 -12.38
N PRO A 101 30.98 11.33 -13.19
CA PRO A 101 31.19 9.89 -13.34
C PRO A 101 31.47 9.17 -12.01
N GLU A 102 32.11 9.84 -11.05
CA GLU A 102 32.35 9.27 -9.72
C GLU A 102 31.04 9.05 -8.94
N ASP A 103 30.09 9.98 -9.05
CA ASP A 103 28.75 9.81 -8.48
C ASP A 103 28.04 8.58 -9.09
N ALA A 104 28.14 8.42 -10.42
CA ALA A 104 27.55 7.29 -11.14
C ALA A 104 28.15 5.95 -10.71
N LEU A 105 29.47 5.90 -10.55
CA LEU A 105 30.22 4.73 -10.09
C LEU A 105 29.79 4.36 -8.66
N ASN A 106 29.73 5.33 -7.75
CA ASN A 106 29.24 5.12 -6.38
C ASN A 106 27.77 4.66 -6.37
N ALA A 107 26.89 5.31 -7.14
CA ALA A 107 25.46 5.00 -7.17
C ALA A 107 25.16 3.59 -7.69
N ARG A 108 25.97 3.05 -8.60
CA ARG A 108 25.85 1.66 -9.07
C ARG A 108 26.47 0.67 -8.11
N SER A 109 27.68 0.96 -7.61
CA SER A 109 28.41 0.06 -6.71
C SER A 109 27.68 -0.13 -5.39
N ILE A 110 27.19 0.95 -4.78
CA ILE A 110 26.65 0.95 -3.40
C ILE A 110 25.14 0.75 -3.40
N ASN A 111 24.41 1.41 -4.30
CA ASN A 111 22.94 1.43 -4.25
C ASN A 111 22.30 0.52 -5.29
N ASN A 112 23.09 -0.08 -6.19
CA ASN A 112 22.59 -0.81 -7.36
C ASN A 112 21.51 0.00 -8.12
N SER A 113 21.70 1.33 -8.23
CA SER A 113 20.69 2.24 -8.78
C SER A 113 20.20 1.80 -10.16
N ASN A 114 18.89 1.66 -10.34
CA ASN A 114 18.28 1.22 -11.60
C ASN A 114 17.65 2.37 -12.39
N VAL A 115 17.69 3.60 -11.86
CA VAL A 115 17.34 4.82 -12.58
C VAL A 115 18.46 5.85 -12.41
N LEU A 116 18.96 6.38 -13.52
CA LEU A 116 19.93 7.48 -13.54
C LEU A 116 19.19 8.81 -13.68
N ALA A 117 19.45 9.77 -12.81
CA ALA A 117 18.98 11.14 -12.92
C ALA A 117 20.14 12.10 -13.23
N VAL A 118 19.97 12.99 -14.21
CA VAL A 118 21.00 13.97 -14.62
C VAL A 118 20.48 15.40 -14.59
N SER A 119 21.41 16.35 -14.41
CA SER A 119 21.14 17.79 -14.29
C SER A 119 21.35 18.52 -15.62
N GLY A 120 20.27 19.02 -16.21
CA GLY A 120 20.32 19.85 -17.42
C GLY A 120 20.99 21.22 -17.21
N MET A 121 21.06 21.73 -15.98
CA MET A 121 21.68 23.02 -15.67
C MET A 121 23.15 22.90 -15.28
N SER A 122 23.58 21.76 -14.74
CA SER A 122 24.92 21.58 -14.15
C SER A 122 25.80 20.63 -14.93
N THR A 123 25.25 19.83 -15.84
CA THR A 123 26.00 18.78 -16.55
C THR A 123 26.05 19.07 -18.04
N SER A 124 27.26 19.13 -18.60
CA SER A 124 27.45 19.28 -20.04
C SER A 124 27.09 17.98 -20.80
N PRO A 125 26.73 18.04 -22.10
CA PRO A 125 26.44 16.85 -22.90
C PRO A 125 27.55 15.77 -22.88
N SER A 126 28.82 16.17 -22.98
CA SER A 126 29.94 15.22 -22.94
C SER A 126 30.08 14.58 -21.55
N THR A 127 30.02 15.38 -20.49
CA THR A 127 30.07 14.86 -19.11
C THR A 127 28.88 13.94 -18.83
N ALA A 128 27.69 14.24 -19.33
CA ALA A 128 26.52 13.39 -19.15
C ALA A 128 26.69 12.03 -19.85
N ILE A 129 27.34 11.99 -21.01
CA ILE A 129 27.71 10.74 -21.68
C ILE A 129 28.70 9.94 -20.82
N ASP A 130 29.70 10.59 -20.22
CA ASP A 130 30.65 9.92 -19.32
C ASP A 130 29.97 9.35 -18.07
N ILE A 131 29.04 10.12 -17.47
CA ILE A 131 28.19 9.68 -16.36
C ILE A 131 27.38 8.45 -16.76
N LEU A 132 26.67 8.52 -17.89
CA LEU A 132 25.83 7.44 -18.38
C LEU A 132 26.66 6.18 -18.67
N ASN A 133 27.78 6.31 -19.36
CA ASN A 133 28.66 5.18 -19.66
C ASN A 133 29.20 4.54 -18.38
N THR A 134 29.61 5.36 -17.41
CA THR A 134 30.08 4.85 -16.13
C THR A 134 28.97 4.09 -15.41
N TRP A 135 27.76 4.66 -15.38
CA TRP A 135 26.59 4.03 -14.77
C TRP A 135 26.18 2.70 -15.44
N LEU A 136 26.21 2.64 -16.77
CA LEU A 136 25.88 1.42 -17.52
C LEU A 136 26.88 0.30 -17.25
N ASN A 137 28.17 0.64 -17.23
CA ASN A 137 29.26 -0.32 -17.18
C ASN A 137 29.68 -0.72 -15.76
N THR A 138 29.11 -0.11 -14.73
CA THR A 138 29.47 -0.40 -13.32
C THR A 138 28.60 -1.52 -12.74
N PRO A 139 29.21 -2.67 -12.38
CA PRO A 139 28.52 -3.74 -11.65
C PRO A 139 28.23 -3.34 -10.19
N PHE A 140 27.23 -3.97 -9.59
CA PHE A 140 26.98 -3.82 -8.15
C PHE A 140 28.19 -4.33 -7.34
N LYS A 141 28.51 -3.66 -6.23
CA LYS A 141 29.66 -3.94 -5.35
C LYS A 141 31.03 -3.81 -6.02
N SER A 142 31.16 -3.15 -7.16
CA SER A 142 32.48 -2.90 -7.75
C SER A 142 33.30 -1.92 -6.89
N PRO A 143 34.64 -1.95 -6.94
CA PRO A 143 35.47 -0.88 -6.38
C PRO A 143 35.01 0.49 -6.90
N CYS A 144 34.93 1.47 -6.02
CA CYS A 144 34.45 2.82 -6.36
C CYS A 144 35.15 3.88 -5.49
N PRO A 145 34.99 5.18 -5.77
CA PRO A 145 35.62 6.23 -4.98
C PRO A 145 35.34 6.12 -3.46
N ALA A 146 34.13 5.72 -3.07
CA ALA A 146 33.78 5.52 -1.66
C ALA A 146 34.56 4.37 -0.97
N SER A 147 35.05 3.39 -1.75
CA SER A 147 35.92 2.32 -1.25
C SER A 147 37.42 2.63 -1.46
N ASN A 148 37.78 3.88 -1.76
CA ASN A 148 39.12 4.27 -2.22
C ASN A 148 39.60 3.44 -3.43
N SER A 149 38.66 3.05 -4.29
CA SER A 149 38.88 2.17 -5.46
C SER A 149 39.45 0.80 -5.09
N GLN A 150 39.19 0.31 -3.88
CA GLN A 150 39.53 -1.05 -3.43
C GLN A 150 38.29 -1.95 -3.40
N PRO A 151 38.45 -3.29 -3.44
CA PRO A 151 37.37 -4.22 -3.15
C PRO A 151 36.73 -3.93 -1.79
N TRP A 152 35.42 -4.19 -1.68
CA TRP A 152 34.73 -4.01 -0.41
C TRP A 152 35.21 -5.04 0.63
N PRO A 153 35.41 -4.63 1.88
CA PRO A 153 35.59 -5.58 2.98
C PRO A 153 34.41 -6.55 3.08
N GLN A 154 34.65 -7.78 3.54
CA GLN A 154 33.64 -8.86 3.55
C GLN A 154 32.36 -8.49 4.32
N ASP A 155 32.49 -7.74 5.41
CA ASP A 155 31.38 -7.23 6.21
C ASP A 155 30.53 -6.22 5.41
N ILE A 156 31.17 -5.34 4.62
CA ILE A 156 30.48 -4.39 3.75
C ILE A 156 29.83 -5.11 2.56
N GLU A 157 30.49 -6.09 1.95
CA GLU A 157 29.86 -6.90 0.90
C GLU A 157 28.60 -7.61 1.41
N SER A 158 28.66 -8.17 2.62
CA SER A 158 27.53 -8.84 3.26
C SER A 158 26.38 -7.87 3.57
N PHE A 159 26.72 -6.64 3.99
CA PHE A 159 25.75 -5.56 4.15
C PHE A 159 25.08 -5.19 2.82
N LEU A 160 25.87 -5.01 1.75
CA LEU A 160 25.36 -4.68 0.42
C LEU A 160 24.42 -5.78 -0.12
N ASP A 161 24.77 -7.06 0.06
CA ASP A 161 23.91 -8.18 -0.34
C ASP A 161 22.59 -8.23 0.45
N SER A 162 22.63 -7.88 1.74
CA SER A 162 21.44 -7.80 2.59
C SER A 162 20.57 -6.60 2.21
N SER A 163 21.19 -5.47 1.85
CA SER A 163 20.49 -4.23 1.50
C SER A 163 19.52 -4.41 0.34
N ILE A 164 19.86 -5.21 -0.69
CA ILE A 164 18.98 -5.47 -1.83
C ILE A 164 17.70 -6.19 -1.43
N LYS A 165 17.76 -7.00 -0.36
CA LYS A 165 16.59 -7.71 0.18
C LYS A 165 15.80 -6.83 1.14
N GLU A 166 16.48 -6.01 1.91
CA GLU A 166 15.88 -5.16 2.94
C GLU A 166 15.24 -3.89 2.37
N MET A 167 15.88 -3.22 1.40
CA MET A 167 15.42 -1.95 0.86
C MET A 167 13.97 -1.99 0.33
N PRO A 168 13.52 -3.03 -0.42
CA PRO A 168 12.11 -3.14 -0.84
C PRO A 168 11.13 -3.27 0.32
N THR A 169 11.59 -3.71 1.50
CA THR A 169 10.76 -3.87 2.69
C THR A 169 10.64 -2.59 3.52
N ILE A 170 11.48 -1.58 3.27
CA ILE A 170 11.43 -0.29 3.98
C ILE A 170 10.11 0.41 3.66
N GLY A 171 9.39 0.86 4.69
CA GLY A 171 8.06 1.46 4.54
C GLY A 171 6.93 0.47 4.22
N SER A 172 7.27 -0.79 3.92
CA SER A 172 6.27 -1.87 3.79
C SER A 172 5.77 -2.39 5.14
N GLY A 173 6.44 -2.00 6.24
CA GLY A 173 6.09 -2.22 7.64
C GLY A 173 5.59 -3.64 7.91
N SER A 174 6.39 -4.48 8.58
CA SER A 174 6.06 -5.86 8.98
C SER A 174 4.62 -6.02 9.52
N SER A 175 3.67 -6.09 8.60
CA SER A 175 2.45 -6.83 8.72
C SER A 175 2.81 -8.08 7.97
N GLN A 176 2.84 -9.20 8.69
CA GLN A 176 2.74 -10.49 8.04
C GLN A 176 1.61 -10.35 7.01
N SER A 177 1.98 -10.40 5.73
CA SER A 177 1.03 -10.37 4.63
C SER A 177 0.34 -11.73 4.63
N ASP A 178 -0.62 -11.86 5.53
CA ASP A 178 -1.70 -12.80 5.39
C ASP A 178 -2.33 -12.54 4.03
N GLU A 179 -2.32 -13.54 3.14
CA GLU A 179 -2.72 -13.47 1.73
C GLU A 179 -4.19 -13.04 1.51
N SER A 180 -4.92 -12.68 2.56
CA SER A 180 -6.28 -12.12 2.53
C SER A 180 -6.36 -10.66 2.05
N ALA A 181 -5.24 -9.97 1.81
CA ALA A 181 -5.19 -8.53 1.52
C ALA A 181 -5.49 -8.13 0.06
N LYS A 182 -6.58 -8.63 -0.55
CA LYS A 182 -7.16 -8.06 -1.78
C LYS A 182 -8.38 -7.16 -1.53
N CYS A 183 -8.93 -7.17 -0.33
CA CYS A 183 -10.13 -6.40 -0.03
C CYS A 183 -9.78 -4.97 0.39
N ALA A 184 -10.16 -4.00 -0.46
CA ALA A 184 -9.99 -2.56 -0.19
C ALA A 184 -10.65 -2.12 1.14
N ILE A 185 -11.73 -2.80 1.55
CA ILE A 185 -12.39 -2.56 2.84
C ILE A 185 -11.50 -3.03 4.00
N CYS A 186 -10.88 -4.21 3.91
CA CYS A 186 -9.98 -4.73 4.95
C CYS A 186 -8.74 -3.84 5.14
N CYS A 187 -8.20 -3.25 4.07
CA CYS A 187 -7.08 -2.30 4.15
C CYS A 187 -7.47 -0.98 4.85
N LEU A 188 -8.72 -0.52 4.69
CA LEU A 188 -9.25 0.64 5.40
C LEU A 188 -9.54 0.34 6.89
N VAL A 189 -9.76 -0.94 7.25
CA VAL A 189 -9.97 -1.39 8.63
C VAL A 189 -8.65 -1.46 9.41
N LYS A 190 -7.58 -1.97 8.79
CA LYS A 190 -6.27 -2.21 9.46
C LYS A 190 -5.57 -0.94 9.95
N ASN A 191 -5.84 0.23 9.37
CA ASN A 191 -5.13 1.48 9.68
C ASN A 191 -5.95 2.49 10.51
N ARG A 192 -6.94 2.03 11.27
CA ARG A 192 -7.81 2.91 12.07
C ARG A 192 -7.67 2.65 13.57
N GLU A 193 -6.66 3.24 14.19
CA GLU A 193 -6.68 3.48 15.64
C GLU A 193 -7.78 4.50 15.96
N LEU A 194 -8.75 4.07 16.76
CA LEU A 194 -9.97 4.83 17.01
C LEU A 194 -10.56 4.27 18.30
N ASN A 195 -10.80 5.16 19.27
CA ASN A 195 -11.22 4.82 20.63
C ASN A 195 -12.72 4.47 20.64
N PRO A 196 -13.12 3.24 20.99
CA PRO A 196 -14.52 2.86 21.08
C PRO A 196 -15.23 3.59 22.24
N ILE A 197 -16.52 3.86 22.07
CA ILE A 197 -17.41 4.45 23.07
C ILE A 197 -18.37 3.35 23.54
N ASP A 198 -18.50 3.14 24.85
CA ASP A 198 -19.48 2.19 25.38
C ASP A 198 -20.91 2.69 25.14
N ILE A 199 -21.78 1.80 24.66
CA ILE A 199 -23.20 2.10 24.39
C ILE A 199 -24.06 1.57 25.54
N ILE A 200 -23.90 0.28 25.85
CA ILE A 200 -24.61 -0.47 26.90
C ILE A 200 -23.69 -1.59 27.42
N PRO A 201 -24.03 -2.32 28.51
CA PRO A 201 -23.20 -3.40 29.01
C PRO A 201 -22.82 -4.44 27.94
N GLY A 202 -21.52 -4.55 27.67
CA GLY A 202 -20.96 -5.45 26.66
C GLY A 202 -21.06 -4.97 25.22
N GLY A 203 -21.61 -3.77 24.97
CA GLY A 203 -21.74 -3.13 23.67
C GLY A 203 -20.91 -1.86 23.54
N SER A 204 -20.14 -1.74 22.47
CA SER A 204 -19.34 -0.55 22.15
C SER A 204 -19.49 -0.15 20.68
N MET A 205 -19.38 1.14 20.41
CA MET A 205 -19.52 1.73 19.08
C MET A 205 -18.34 2.62 18.72
N LYS A 206 -18.07 2.67 17.43
CA LYS A 206 -17.01 3.47 16.82
C LYS A 206 -17.54 4.18 15.58
N ILE A 207 -17.72 5.50 15.66
CA ILE A 207 -18.18 6.31 14.53
C ILE A 207 -17.12 6.33 13.42
N LEU A 208 -17.51 5.99 12.20
CA LEU A 208 -16.67 5.98 10.99
C LEU A 208 -16.84 7.23 10.12
N ARG A 209 -18.06 7.79 10.10
CA ARG A 209 -18.46 8.96 9.31
C ARG A 209 -19.70 9.57 9.96
N GLU A 210 -19.83 10.89 9.90
CA GLU A 210 -20.97 11.62 10.51
C GLU A 210 -22.14 11.89 9.55
N THR A 211 -21.94 11.89 8.22
CA THR A 211 -23.04 12.17 7.26
C THR A 211 -22.88 11.45 5.91
N PRO A 212 -23.72 10.43 5.57
CA PRO A 212 -24.63 9.75 6.50
C PRO A 212 -23.83 9.08 7.61
N THR A 213 -24.42 9.00 8.80
CA THR A 213 -23.73 8.50 9.97
C THR A 213 -23.50 7.01 9.81
N SER A 214 -22.30 6.54 10.11
CA SER A 214 -21.99 5.12 10.10
C SER A 214 -21.01 4.77 11.19
N ALA A 215 -21.09 3.54 11.68
CA ALA A 215 -20.27 3.05 12.77
C ALA A 215 -19.97 1.57 12.64
N ILE A 216 -18.92 1.14 13.33
CA ILE A 216 -18.73 -0.27 13.69
C ILE A 216 -19.21 -0.45 15.12
N VAL A 217 -20.05 -1.45 15.35
CA VAL A 217 -20.59 -1.80 16.66
C VAL A 217 -20.13 -3.19 17.02
N ARG A 218 -19.73 -3.38 18.27
CA ARG A 218 -19.26 -4.64 18.83
C ARG A 218 -20.04 -4.99 20.07
N PHE A 219 -20.48 -6.24 20.13
CA PHE A 219 -21.09 -6.82 21.32
C PHE A 219 -20.38 -8.09 21.74
N LYS A 220 -20.22 -8.27 23.05
CA LYS A 220 -19.69 -9.51 23.63
C LYS A 220 -20.71 -10.64 23.55
N ALA A 221 -20.22 -11.87 23.41
CA ALA A 221 -21.05 -13.07 23.46
C ALA A 221 -21.92 -13.07 24.73
N GLY A 222 -23.21 -13.35 24.59
CA GLY A 222 -24.18 -13.35 25.68
C GLY A 222 -24.82 -12.00 25.99
N SER A 223 -24.34 -10.90 25.39
CA SER A 223 -25.00 -9.60 25.52
C SER A 223 -26.41 -9.61 24.93
N VAL A 224 -27.26 -8.77 25.50
CA VAL A 224 -28.64 -8.54 25.07
C VAL A 224 -28.87 -7.04 24.95
N GLU A 225 -29.45 -6.61 23.85
CA GLU A 225 -30.08 -5.30 23.76
C GLU A 225 -31.55 -5.45 24.17
N PRO A 226 -32.00 -4.75 25.21
CA PRO A 226 -33.42 -4.68 25.55
C PRO A 226 -34.22 -4.13 24.37
N ALA A 227 -35.52 -4.40 24.32
CA ALA A 227 -36.45 -3.78 23.39
C ALA A 227 -36.23 -2.27 23.35
N HIS A 228 -35.95 -1.77 22.17
CA HIS A 228 -35.70 -0.36 21.93
C HIS A 228 -36.08 0.03 20.51
N HIS A 229 -36.16 1.33 20.28
CA HIS A 229 -36.32 1.91 18.95
C HIS A 229 -35.41 3.12 18.74
N HIS A 230 -35.29 3.52 17.48
CA HIS A 230 -34.49 4.67 17.02
C HIS A 230 -35.39 5.67 16.27
N THR A 231 -35.02 6.96 16.29
CA THR A 231 -35.72 7.98 15.50
C THR A 231 -35.54 7.73 14.01
N PHE A 232 -34.37 7.27 13.60
CA PHE A 232 -34.04 7.00 12.20
C PHE A 232 -33.90 5.51 11.95
N GLY A 233 -34.32 5.08 10.75
CA GLY A 233 -34.07 3.72 10.30
C GLY A 233 -32.59 3.50 10.07
N HIS A 234 -32.15 2.26 10.20
CA HIS A 234 -30.75 1.92 10.05
C HIS A 234 -30.55 0.62 9.27
N ASP A 235 -29.48 0.63 8.48
CA ASP A 235 -28.95 -0.51 7.77
C ASP A 235 -27.86 -1.15 8.60
N LEU A 236 -27.83 -2.48 8.70
CA LEU A 236 -26.69 -3.20 9.29
C LEU A 236 -26.22 -4.35 8.42
N VAL A 237 -24.91 -4.61 8.47
CA VAL A 237 -24.27 -5.81 7.91
C VAL A 237 -23.39 -6.45 8.98
N VAL A 238 -23.60 -7.74 9.24
CA VAL A 238 -22.78 -8.49 10.19
C VAL A 238 -21.41 -8.77 9.56
N MET A 239 -20.36 -8.38 10.27
CA MET A 239 -18.96 -8.54 9.84
C MET A 239 -18.31 -9.75 10.52
N GLU A 240 -18.64 -9.99 11.79
CA GLU A 240 -18.17 -11.13 12.59
C GLU A 240 -19.28 -11.61 13.55
N GLY A 241 -19.27 -12.88 13.90
CA GLY A 241 -20.16 -13.46 14.91
C GLY A 241 -21.59 -13.76 14.44
N LYS A 242 -22.50 -13.90 15.40
CA LYS A 242 -23.90 -14.29 15.19
C LYS A 242 -24.84 -13.62 16.18
N LYS A 243 -25.92 -13.03 15.66
CA LYS A 243 -26.98 -12.37 16.46
C LYS A 243 -28.37 -12.77 16.00
N SER A 244 -29.34 -12.64 16.89
CA SER A 244 -30.77 -12.70 16.55
C SER A 244 -31.42 -11.37 16.86
N VAL A 245 -32.23 -10.87 15.92
CA VAL A 245 -33.01 -9.65 16.06
C VAL A 245 -34.48 -10.02 16.05
N TRP A 246 -35.19 -9.68 17.11
CA TRP A 246 -36.64 -9.79 17.20
C TRP A 246 -37.24 -8.42 16.92
N ASN A 247 -37.88 -8.25 15.76
CA ASN A 247 -38.69 -7.08 15.49
C ASN A 247 -40.05 -7.29 16.15
N LEU A 248 -40.26 -6.66 17.31
CA LEU A 248 -41.45 -6.80 18.13
C LEU A 248 -42.66 -6.08 17.50
N SER A 249 -42.41 -4.98 16.78
CA SER A 249 -43.45 -4.27 16.02
C SER A 249 -44.09 -5.17 14.96
N LYS A 250 -43.28 -5.99 14.27
CA LYS A 250 -43.71 -6.87 13.18
C LYS A 250 -43.95 -8.32 13.60
N LYS A 251 -43.51 -8.71 14.80
CA LYS A 251 -43.50 -10.10 15.30
C LYS A 251 -42.69 -11.04 14.41
N GLU A 252 -41.55 -10.54 13.95
CA GLU A 252 -40.61 -11.26 13.09
C GLU A 252 -39.29 -11.48 13.82
N ARG A 253 -38.60 -12.56 13.45
CA ARG A 253 -37.27 -12.88 13.97
C ARG A 253 -36.31 -13.08 12.81
N TYR A 254 -35.13 -12.49 12.96
CA TYR A 254 -34.04 -12.57 12.00
C TYR A 254 -32.81 -13.14 12.72
N ASP A 255 -32.35 -14.30 12.28
CA ASP A 255 -31.07 -14.87 12.73
C ASP A 255 -30.00 -14.49 11.71
N LEU A 256 -29.03 -13.67 12.14
CA LEU A 256 -28.02 -13.05 11.28
C LEU A 256 -26.63 -13.60 11.60
N GLY A 257 -25.91 -14.01 10.57
CA GLY A 257 -24.49 -14.37 10.59
C GLY A 257 -23.66 -13.50 9.65
N VAL A 258 -22.37 -13.82 9.51
CA VAL A 258 -21.42 -13.05 8.70
C VAL A 258 -21.91 -12.86 7.26
N GLY A 259 -21.97 -11.59 6.83
CA GLY A 259 -22.42 -11.18 5.50
C GLY A 259 -23.91 -10.89 5.40
N ASP A 260 -24.73 -11.25 6.40
CA ASP A 260 -26.15 -10.96 6.39
C ASP A 260 -26.42 -9.46 6.61
N PHE A 261 -27.44 -8.97 5.90
CA PHE A 261 -27.92 -7.60 5.95
C PHE A 261 -29.30 -7.53 6.59
N LEU A 262 -29.55 -6.53 7.43
CA LEU A 262 -30.88 -6.21 7.94
C LEU A 262 -31.11 -4.69 7.93
N PHE A 263 -32.24 -4.27 7.38
CA PHE A 263 -32.75 -2.91 7.54
C PHE A 263 -33.84 -2.89 8.61
N THR A 264 -33.67 -2.03 9.62
CA THR A 264 -34.70 -1.75 10.63
C THR A 264 -35.31 -0.38 10.36
N PRO A 265 -36.62 -0.29 10.04
CA PRO A 265 -37.29 0.98 9.86
C PRO A 265 -37.29 1.86 11.12
N ALA A 266 -37.40 3.17 10.92
CA ALA A 266 -37.57 4.14 12.00
C ALA A 266 -38.78 3.78 12.88
N GLY A 267 -38.60 3.82 14.20
CA GLY A 267 -39.66 3.54 15.17
C GLY A 267 -40.05 2.06 15.34
N ASP A 268 -39.47 1.12 14.58
CA ASP A 268 -39.67 -0.30 14.84
C ASP A 268 -38.98 -0.70 16.15
N VAL A 269 -39.75 -1.27 17.08
CA VAL A 269 -39.23 -1.76 18.37
C VAL A 269 -38.61 -3.12 18.14
N HIS A 270 -37.36 -3.28 18.57
CA HIS A 270 -36.65 -4.53 18.41
C HIS A 270 -35.77 -4.87 19.60
N ARG A 271 -35.56 -6.17 19.80
CA ARG A 271 -34.68 -6.76 20.82
C ARG A 271 -33.59 -7.56 20.13
N VAL A 272 -32.39 -7.61 20.70
CA VAL A 272 -31.27 -8.33 20.10
C VAL A 272 -30.57 -9.23 21.11
N LYS A 273 -30.16 -10.43 20.67
CA LYS A 273 -29.25 -11.31 21.40
C LYS A 273 -28.00 -11.58 20.57
N TYR A 274 -26.86 -11.54 21.24
CA TYR A 274 -25.56 -11.87 20.68
C TYR A 274 -25.12 -13.24 21.19
N TYR A 275 -24.91 -14.20 20.28
CA TYR A 275 -24.51 -15.57 20.65
C TYR A 275 -22.99 -15.73 20.69
N GLU A 276 -22.30 -14.93 19.90
CA GLU A 276 -20.84 -14.87 19.78
C GLU A 276 -20.39 -13.42 19.95
N ASP A 277 -19.08 -13.20 20.12
CA ASP A 277 -18.51 -11.87 19.97
C ASP A 277 -18.85 -11.40 18.54
N THR A 278 -19.67 -10.37 18.45
CA THR A 278 -20.30 -9.97 17.18
C THR A 278 -19.89 -8.55 16.83
N GLU A 279 -19.42 -8.37 15.60
CA GLU A 279 -19.12 -7.07 15.01
C GLU A 279 -20.05 -6.82 13.83
N PHE A 280 -20.62 -5.63 13.72
CA PHE A 280 -21.41 -5.23 12.57
C PHE A 280 -21.18 -3.77 12.18
N PHE A 281 -21.25 -3.52 10.87
CA PHE A 281 -21.34 -2.16 10.34
C PHE A 281 -22.79 -1.72 10.40
N ILE A 282 -23.04 -0.49 10.88
CA ILE A 282 -24.37 0.12 10.91
C ILE A 282 -24.30 1.51 10.28
N ARG A 283 -25.35 1.88 9.53
CA ARG A 283 -25.53 3.19 8.91
C ARG A 283 -26.93 3.70 9.17
N TRP A 284 -27.04 5.00 9.48
CA TRP A 284 -28.30 5.69 9.69
C TRP A 284 -28.15 7.18 9.32
N ASP A 285 -29.27 7.89 9.28
CA ASP A 285 -29.27 9.34 9.08
C ASP A 285 -29.39 10.08 10.43
N GLY A 286 -28.76 11.24 10.56
CA GLY A 286 -28.89 12.08 11.75
C GLY A 286 -28.11 11.59 12.98
N LYS A 287 -28.54 12.05 14.16
CA LYS A 287 -27.88 11.73 15.44
C LYS A 287 -28.25 10.33 15.91
N TRP A 288 -27.31 9.62 16.52
CA TRP A 288 -27.60 8.36 17.21
C TRP A 288 -28.48 8.61 18.42
N ASP A 289 -29.53 7.83 18.54
CA ASP A 289 -30.39 7.72 19.72
C ASP A 289 -30.75 6.26 19.96
N MET A 290 -31.21 5.94 21.16
CA MET A 290 -31.74 4.62 21.49
C MET A 290 -32.73 4.80 22.64
N PHE A 291 -34.00 4.54 22.37
CA PHE A 291 -35.06 4.66 23.36
C PHE A 291 -35.44 3.27 23.84
N PHE A 292 -35.14 2.97 25.11
CA PHE A 292 -35.48 1.67 25.69
C PHE A 292 -36.96 1.59 26.05
N ASP A 293 -37.62 0.57 25.52
CA ASP A 293 -39.01 0.23 25.78
C ASP A 293 -39.14 -0.87 26.86
N GLU A 294 -38.02 -1.46 27.29
CA GLU A 294 -37.95 -2.42 28.40
C GLU A 294 -36.60 -2.38 29.13
N ASP A 295 -36.54 -2.96 30.34
CA ASP A 295 -35.30 -3.13 31.09
C ASP A 295 -34.53 -4.42 30.72
N LEU A 296 -33.25 -4.47 31.08
CA LEU A 296 -32.34 -5.56 30.72
C LEU A 296 -32.72 -6.92 31.33
N GLU A 297 -33.29 -6.95 32.53
CA GLU A 297 -33.66 -8.22 33.17
C GLU A 297 -34.93 -8.79 32.52
N THR A 298 -35.90 -7.93 32.20
CA THR A 298 -37.07 -8.29 31.40
C THR A 298 -36.66 -8.85 30.03
N ALA A 299 -35.70 -8.19 29.37
CA ALA A 299 -35.18 -8.64 28.08
C ALA A 299 -34.56 -10.04 28.15
N LYS A 300 -33.70 -10.30 29.15
CA LYS A 300 -33.05 -11.61 29.35
C LYS A 300 -34.08 -12.72 29.60
N ALA A 301 -35.05 -12.48 30.49
CA ALA A 301 -36.08 -13.46 30.81
C ALA A 301 -36.95 -13.81 29.59
N ALA A 302 -37.31 -12.80 28.78
CA ALA A 302 -38.10 -13.01 27.57
C ALA A 302 -37.34 -13.83 26.51
N VAL A 303 -36.05 -13.55 26.35
CA VAL A 303 -35.14 -14.32 25.48
C VAL A 303 -35.00 -15.76 25.94
N GLU A 304 -34.80 -16.01 27.24
CA GLU A 304 -34.69 -17.35 27.80
C GLU A 304 -35.97 -18.17 27.58
N LYS A 305 -37.13 -17.54 27.80
CA LYS A 305 -38.44 -18.17 27.58
C LYS A 305 -38.65 -18.57 26.12
N GLU A 306 -38.28 -17.73 25.16
CA GLU A 306 -38.40 -18.08 23.74
C GLU A 306 -37.43 -19.19 23.33
N LEU A 307 -36.18 -19.15 23.80
CA LEU A 307 -35.21 -20.20 23.49
C LEU A 307 -35.59 -21.54 24.13
N GLY A 308 -36.18 -21.53 25.33
CA GLY A 308 -36.71 -22.72 25.99
C GLY A 308 -37.90 -23.35 25.28
N ASN A 309 -38.69 -22.57 24.53
CA ASN A 309 -39.81 -23.06 23.74
C ASN A 309 -39.40 -23.62 22.36
N GLY A 310 -38.13 -23.51 21.97
CA GLY A 310 -37.59 -23.96 20.68
C GLY A 310 -36.79 -25.28 20.71
N ALA A 311 -36.85 -26.03 21.82
CA ALA A 311 -36.26 -27.36 21.97
C ALA A 311 -37.34 -28.44 22.13
N VAL A 312 -38.16 -28.62 21.08
CA VAL A 312 -38.93 -29.85 20.80
C VAL A 312 -38.90 -30.10 19.30
#